data_AF-A0A1D6Q8F9-F1
#
_entry.id   AF-A0A1D6Q8F9-F1
#
_cell.length_a   1.000
_cell.length_b   1.000
_cell.length_c   1.000
_cell.angle_alpha   90.00
_cell.angle_beta   90.00
_cell.angle_gamma   90.00
#
_symmetry.space_group_name_H-M   'P 1'
#
loop_
_entity.id
_entity.type
_entity.pdbx_description
1 polymer ?
#
loop_
_entity_poly.entity_id
_entity_poly.type
_entity_poly.pdbx_seq_one_letter_code
_entity_poly.pdbx_strand_id
1 'polypeptide(L)'
;MSRFFEKRWCNVTRCPPGYFKDESIDKILVPRMKKMPVKMFRSIRHTKDFDMSLNYDKAYELPPGIPSHKFAEYSVSGLTDASEKYAHRNLSAPIKANLHFSLSRSGIIALDRAEAVIEITEWVEVPKKILTPESNITNQNSSSKVGVANSTTDIKENLSSGSDNNSSTPINGSNVQEIITEKVLKKRTFRVPLKVVEKTTGGGTILSKELYSEAKNRLEALDKKDAERRKTAELKNNLESYVYSMKEKVQDWLYMDGEDAQANEFKERLGQLKAIGEPILFRLSELKARPAACENARLYLDELQKIVNKWETNKQWLPKKRVDEVVSQAEKVKAWLEEKENLQKNTPVYSSPVFTSEQVYEKVLDLQDKVSSVNRIPKPKPKAEKKIAEEEPASKGKTTSSESAPNEGEYTETSQEPKAREGDHSASANSSDLDPESHDEL
;
A
#
# COMPACT_ATOMS: atom_id res chain seq x y z
N MET A 1 -7.63 14.01 -41.94
CA MET A 1 -6.62 14.37 -42.97
C MET A 1 -5.24 14.29 -42.33
N SER A 2 -4.38 13.38 -42.77
CA SER A 2 -3.03 13.23 -42.20
C SER A 2 -2.00 13.17 -43.32
N ARG A 3 -1.36 14.31 -43.59
CA ARG A 3 -0.24 14.43 -44.56
C ARG A 3 1.06 14.38 -43.77
N PHE A 4 1.89 13.37 -43.99
CA PHE A 4 3.23 13.29 -43.39
C PHE A 4 4.28 12.79 -44.38
N PHE A 5 5.53 13.19 -44.11
CA PHE A 5 6.55 13.45 -45.12
C PHE A 5 7.58 12.31 -45.26
N GLU A 6 8.35 12.40 -46.34
CA GLU A 6 9.35 11.45 -46.84
C GLU A 6 10.66 11.50 -46.04
N LYS A 7 11.26 10.37 -45.62
CA LYS A 7 12.32 10.33 -44.57
C LYS A 7 13.62 9.63 -45.02
N ARG A 8 14.80 10.21 -44.73
CA ARG A 8 16.13 9.91 -45.36
C ARG A 8 17.34 10.08 -44.39
N TRP A 9 18.46 9.41 -44.66
CA TRP A 9 19.61 9.28 -43.72
C TRP A 9 20.61 10.45 -43.75
N CYS A 10 21.45 10.62 -42.72
CA CYS A 10 22.74 11.32 -42.80
C CYS A 10 23.74 10.84 -41.72
N ASN A 11 25.04 10.84 -42.05
CA ASN A 11 26.15 10.44 -41.16
C ASN A 11 27.23 11.54 -41.19
N VAL A 12 27.42 12.24 -40.07
CA VAL A 12 28.34 13.40 -39.99
C VAL A 12 29.72 12.94 -39.53
N THR A 13 30.53 12.43 -40.46
CA THR A 13 31.96 12.26 -40.25
C THR A 13 32.72 13.55 -40.57
N ARG A 14 33.36 14.15 -39.56
CA ARG A 14 34.46 15.11 -39.80
C ARG A 14 35.64 14.34 -40.41
N CYS A 15 35.89 14.51 -41.70
CA CYS A 15 37.04 13.89 -42.38
C CYS A 15 38.33 14.71 -42.20
N PRO A 16 39.44 14.08 -41.76
CA PRO A 16 40.79 14.48 -42.16
C PRO A 16 41.02 14.14 -43.64
N PRO A 17 42.00 14.77 -44.32
CA PRO A 17 42.15 14.63 -45.76
C PRO A 17 42.73 13.26 -46.18
N GLY A 18 42.06 12.59 -47.13
CA GLY A 18 42.70 11.54 -47.94
C GLY A 18 42.10 10.13 -47.93
N TYR A 19 40.78 9.95 -48.02
CA TYR A 19 40.18 8.68 -48.45
C TYR A 19 39.02 8.86 -49.44
N PHE A 20 38.73 7.80 -50.19
CA PHE A 20 37.91 7.76 -51.40
C PHE A 20 36.56 8.51 -51.32
N LYS A 21 36.25 9.27 -52.38
CA LYS A 21 34.87 9.66 -52.70
C LYS A 21 34.07 8.41 -53.05
N ASP A 22 33.12 8.03 -52.20
CA ASP A 22 32.04 7.11 -52.55
C ASP A 22 30.69 7.82 -52.36
N GLU A 23 29.73 7.44 -53.19
CA GLU A 23 28.50 8.15 -53.56
C GLU A 23 27.66 8.76 -52.42
N SER A 24 26.94 9.86 -52.72
CA SER A 24 25.95 10.51 -51.83
C SER A 24 25.06 9.49 -51.11
N ILE A 25 25.24 9.38 -49.78
CA ILE A 25 24.79 8.24 -48.98
C ILE A 25 23.27 8.30 -48.65
N ASP A 26 22.61 9.37 -49.08
CA ASP A 26 21.21 9.66 -48.81
C ASP A 26 20.29 8.66 -49.53
N LYS A 27 19.78 7.65 -48.83
CA LYS A 27 18.86 6.63 -49.38
C LYS A 27 17.46 6.75 -48.79
N ILE A 28 16.44 6.83 -49.66
CA ILE A 28 15.03 6.91 -49.27
C ILE A 28 14.68 5.68 -48.42
N LEU A 29 14.14 5.89 -47.21
CA LEU A 29 13.76 4.81 -46.30
C LEU A 29 12.31 4.37 -46.54
N VAL A 30 11.37 5.33 -46.45
CA VAL A 30 9.93 5.18 -46.74
C VAL A 30 9.58 6.05 -47.94
N PRO A 31 9.03 5.51 -49.05
CA PRO A 31 8.48 6.34 -50.12
C PRO A 31 7.14 6.95 -49.70
N ARG A 32 6.85 8.16 -50.19
CA ARG A 32 5.59 8.87 -49.92
C ARG A 32 4.36 8.02 -50.29
N MET A 33 3.25 8.21 -49.57
CA MET A 33 1.98 7.46 -49.71
C MET A 33 2.04 5.94 -49.42
N LYS A 34 3.15 5.40 -48.90
CA LYS A 34 3.21 3.97 -48.51
C LYS A 34 2.25 3.68 -47.36
N LYS A 35 1.37 2.68 -47.54
CA LYS A 35 0.44 2.21 -46.49
C LYS A 35 1.21 1.67 -45.28
N MET A 36 0.87 2.16 -44.09
CA MET A 36 1.46 1.76 -42.79
C MET A 36 0.65 0.64 -42.12
N PRO A 37 1.23 -0.19 -41.23
CA PRO A 37 2.63 -0.21 -40.80
C PRO A 37 3.59 -0.85 -41.82
N VAL A 38 4.87 -0.50 -41.76
CA VAL A 38 5.91 -1.02 -42.67
C VAL A 38 7.15 -1.43 -41.88
N LYS A 39 7.68 -2.63 -42.14
CA LYS A 39 9.02 -3.03 -41.67
C LYS A 39 10.02 -2.82 -42.81
N MET A 40 11.19 -2.30 -42.48
CA MET A 40 12.21 -1.88 -43.44
C MET A 40 13.59 -2.37 -43.02
N PHE A 41 14.44 -2.55 -44.02
CA PHE A 41 15.78 -3.09 -43.84
C PHE A 41 16.75 -2.31 -44.72
N ARG A 42 17.92 -1.94 -44.17
CA ARG A 42 19.03 -1.33 -44.91
C ARG A 42 20.33 -1.98 -44.46
N SER A 43 21.23 -2.23 -45.40
CA SER A 43 22.56 -2.78 -45.15
C SER A 43 23.60 -1.78 -45.64
N ILE A 44 24.58 -1.46 -44.78
CA ILE A 44 25.61 -0.44 -45.01
C ILE A 44 26.98 -1.10 -44.81
N ARG A 45 27.92 -0.89 -45.74
CA ARG A 45 29.31 -1.35 -45.57
C ARG A 45 30.05 -0.32 -44.73
N HIS A 46 30.40 -0.66 -43.50
CA HIS A 46 31.11 0.24 -42.58
C HIS A 46 31.90 -0.59 -41.55
N THR A 47 33.00 -0.04 -41.04
CA THR A 47 33.90 -0.73 -40.10
C THR A 47 33.96 -0.09 -38.71
N LYS A 48 33.72 1.23 -38.62
CA LYS A 48 33.72 1.97 -37.34
C LYS A 48 32.30 2.18 -36.83
N ASP A 49 32.18 2.62 -35.58
CA ASP A 49 30.93 3.14 -35.02
C ASP A 49 30.47 4.38 -35.82
N PHE A 50 29.17 4.62 -35.89
CA PHE A 50 28.61 5.69 -36.72
C PHE A 50 27.33 6.29 -36.13
N ASP A 51 27.10 7.57 -36.45
CA ASP A 51 25.85 8.27 -36.15
C ASP A 51 24.92 8.26 -37.37
N MET A 52 23.62 8.33 -37.08
CA MET A 52 22.52 8.15 -38.01
C MET A 52 21.47 9.23 -37.75
N SER A 53 21.29 10.19 -38.63
CA SER A 53 20.12 11.07 -38.60
C SER A 53 19.04 10.61 -39.57
N LEU A 54 17.76 10.82 -39.23
CA LEU A 54 16.65 10.68 -40.17
C LEU A 54 16.01 12.07 -40.40
N ASN A 55 15.93 12.45 -41.67
CA ASN A 55 15.63 13.79 -42.16
C ASN A 55 14.47 13.75 -43.16
N TYR A 56 13.65 14.78 -43.24
CA TYR A 56 12.64 14.89 -44.29
C TYR A 56 13.26 15.29 -45.63
N ASP A 57 12.98 14.54 -46.70
CA ASP A 57 13.60 14.71 -48.03
C ASP A 57 13.24 16.05 -48.69
N LYS A 58 11.95 16.42 -48.62
CA LYS A 58 11.42 17.65 -49.20
C LYS A 58 11.10 18.68 -48.14
N ALA A 59 12.11 19.49 -47.82
CA ALA A 59 12.06 20.61 -46.90
C ALA A 59 10.83 21.52 -47.09
N TYR A 60 10.47 21.82 -48.34
CA TYR A 60 9.45 22.79 -48.73
C TYR A 60 8.01 22.26 -48.68
N GLU A 61 7.80 20.94 -48.56
CA GLU A 61 6.44 20.39 -48.43
C GLU A 61 5.94 20.42 -46.97
N LEU A 62 6.86 20.55 -45.99
CA LEU A 62 6.59 20.59 -44.57
C LEU A 62 5.76 21.82 -44.15
N PRO A 63 4.85 21.71 -43.17
CA PRO A 63 4.16 22.86 -42.59
C PRO A 63 5.14 23.91 -42.06
N PRO A 64 4.80 25.21 -42.17
CA PRO A 64 5.59 26.28 -41.57
C PRO A 64 5.66 26.12 -40.05
N GLY A 65 6.81 26.44 -39.46
CA GLY A 65 7.07 26.31 -38.02
C GLY A 65 7.83 25.04 -37.59
N ILE A 66 8.17 24.15 -38.52
CA ILE A 66 9.04 23.00 -38.22
C ILE A 66 10.52 23.46 -38.23
N PRO A 67 11.25 23.39 -37.09
CA PRO A 67 12.55 24.05 -36.93
C PRO A 67 13.71 23.32 -37.63
N SER A 68 13.56 22.03 -37.95
CA SER A 68 14.57 21.28 -38.69
C SER A 68 13.94 20.12 -39.46
N HIS A 69 14.55 19.74 -40.58
CA HIS A 69 14.13 18.57 -41.34
C HIS A 69 14.53 17.26 -40.66
N LYS A 70 15.54 17.27 -39.78
CA LYS A 70 15.91 16.14 -38.93
C LYS A 70 14.83 15.92 -37.87
N PHE A 71 14.28 14.71 -37.82
CA PHE A 71 13.24 14.33 -36.84
C PHE A 71 13.68 13.17 -35.93
N ALA A 72 14.76 12.46 -36.26
CA ALA A 72 15.35 11.47 -35.38
C ALA A 72 16.87 11.41 -35.53
N GLU A 73 17.58 11.01 -34.48
CA GLU A 73 19.02 10.76 -34.51
C GLU A 73 19.37 9.55 -33.64
N TYR A 74 20.24 8.68 -34.12
CA TYR A 74 20.64 7.44 -33.49
C TYR A 74 22.17 7.29 -33.55
N SER A 75 22.76 6.80 -32.47
CA SER A 75 24.16 6.40 -32.41
C SER A 75 24.23 4.88 -32.42
N VAL A 76 24.96 4.30 -33.36
CA VAL A 76 25.13 2.85 -33.49
C VAL A 76 26.56 2.50 -33.11
N SER A 77 26.70 1.79 -32.00
CA SER A 77 27.98 1.51 -31.33
C SER A 77 28.29 0.01 -31.18
N GLY A 78 29.58 -0.31 -31.08
CA GLY A 78 30.11 -1.68 -31.00
C GLY A 78 30.41 -2.32 -32.36
N LEU A 79 30.39 -1.54 -33.46
CA LEU A 79 30.80 -2.03 -34.78
C LEU A 79 32.33 -2.05 -34.90
N THR A 80 33.01 -1.11 -34.24
CA THR A 80 34.46 -1.04 -34.13
C THR A 80 35.00 -2.29 -33.43
N ASP A 81 34.51 -2.61 -32.23
CA ASP A 81 34.83 -3.80 -31.45
C ASP A 81 34.58 -5.10 -32.25
N ALA A 82 33.46 -5.15 -32.97
CA ALA A 82 33.12 -6.28 -33.84
C ALA A 82 34.03 -6.36 -35.08
N SER A 83 34.55 -5.24 -35.58
CA SER A 83 35.50 -5.23 -36.69
C SER A 83 36.87 -5.74 -36.25
N GLU A 84 37.40 -5.27 -35.12
CA GLU A 84 38.71 -5.66 -34.59
C GLU A 84 38.73 -7.14 -34.19
N LYS A 85 37.71 -7.60 -33.44
CA LYS A 85 37.58 -8.99 -32.98
C LYS A 85 37.57 -10.02 -34.11
N TYR A 86 37.13 -9.62 -35.31
CA TYR A 86 37.01 -10.50 -36.47
C TYR A 86 38.00 -10.15 -37.61
N ALA A 87 38.80 -9.08 -37.48
CA ALA A 87 39.82 -8.68 -38.46
C ALA A 87 40.92 -9.74 -38.66
N HIS A 88 41.24 -10.50 -37.62
CA HIS A 88 42.23 -11.59 -37.67
C HIS A 88 41.70 -12.89 -38.31
N ARG A 89 40.46 -12.91 -38.81
CA ARG A 89 39.86 -14.08 -39.49
C ARG A 89 39.75 -13.81 -40.98
N ASN A 90 39.76 -14.88 -41.78
CA ASN A 90 39.59 -14.80 -43.24
C ASN A 90 38.19 -14.30 -43.61
N LEU A 91 38.04 -12.99 -43.77
CA LEU A 91 36.81 -12.33 -44.16
C LEU A 91 36.48 -12.65 -45.63
N SER A 92 35.32 -13.25 -45.87
CA SER A 92 34.82 -13.55 -47.23
C SER A 92 34.22 -12.33 -47.92
N ALA A 93 33.89 -11.28 -47.17
CA ALA A 93 33.27 -10.05 -47.63
C ALA A 93 33.54 -8.92 -46.61
N PRO A 94 33.49 -7.64 -47.01
CA PRO A 94 33.54 -6.53 -46.06
C PRO A 94 32.35 -6.59 -45.09
N ILE A 95 32.59 -6.18 -43.84
CA ILE A 95 31.58 -6.17 -42.76
C ILE A 95 30.41 -5.25 -43.13
N LYS A 96 29.19 -5.73 -42.85
CA LYS A 96 27.93 -5.05 -43.17
C LYS A 96 27.15 -4.74 -41.89
N ALA A 97 26.83 -3.48 -41.65
CA ALA A 97 25.87 -3.08 -40.64
C ALA A 97 24.45 -3.18 -41.20
N ASN A 98 23.64 -4.07 -40.64
CA ASN A 98 22.24 -4.27 -40.96
C ASN A 98 21.36 -3.50 -39.98
N LEU A 99 20.51 -2.61 -40.50
CA LEU A 99 19.61 -1.75 -39.74
C LEU A 99 18.16 -2.14 -40.06
N HIS A 100 17.40 -2.46 -39.03
CA HIS A 100 15.98 -2.82 -39.13
C HIS A 100 15.11 -1.72 -38.52
N PHE A 101 14.27 -1.10 -39.34
CA PHE A 101 13.37 -0.03 -38.92
C PHE A 101 11.92 -0.48 -38.97
N SER A 102 11.10 0.01 -38.05
CA SER A 102 9.64 -0.08 -38.14
C SER A 102 9.04 1.31 -38.35
N LEU A 103 7.97 1.36 -39.14
CA LEU A 103 7.04 2.47 -39.24
C LEU A 103 5.72 2.00 -38.60
N SER A 104 5.42 2.53 -37.42
CA SER A 104 4.24 2.14 -36.63
C SER A 104 2.95 2.67 -37.24
N ARG A 105 1.80 2.13 -36.80
CA ARG A 105 0.46 2.64 -37.16
C ARG A 105 0.27 4.10 -36.74
N SER A 106 1.01 4.57 -35.73
CA SER A 106 1.05 5.98 -35.30
C SER A 106 1.85 6.92 -36.22
N GLY A 107 2.56 6.41 -37.24
CA GLY A 107 3.43 7.21 -38.11
C GLY A 107 4.83 7.49 -37.56
N ILE A 108 5.13 6.98 -36.36
CA ILE A 108 6.48 7.05 -35.76
C ILE A 108 7.38 6.02 -36.45
N ILE A 109 8.60 6.43 -36.83
CA ILE A 109 9.65 5.53 -37.29
C ILE A 109 10.61 5.29 -36.13
N ALA A 110 10.92 4.02 -35.84
CA ALA A 110 11.93 3.61 -34.89
C ALA A 110 12.98 2.72 -35.56
N LEU A 111 14.20 2.72 -35.02
CA LEU A 111 15.20 1.69 -35.30
C LEU A 111 15.03 0.54 -34.28
N ASP A 112 14.42 -0.56 -34.71
CA ASP A 112 14.10 -1.71 -33.84
C ASP A 112 15.37 -2.46 -33.39
N ARG A 113 16.32 -2.65 -34.33
CA ARG A 113 17.58 -3.36 -34.08
C ARG A 113 18.65 -3.03 -35.11
N ALA A 114 19.90 -3.14 -34.69
CA ALA A 114 21.09 -3.07 -35.53
C ALA A 114 21.95 -4.33 -35.32
N GLU A 115 22.48 -4.91 -36.40
CA GLU A 115 23.27 -6.15 -36.40
C GLU A 115 24.50 -5.99 -37.31
N ALA A 116 25.71 -6.27 -36.82
CA ALA A 116 26.88 -6.43 -37.67
C ALA A 116 26.90 -7.85 -38.27
N VAL A 117 26.91 -7.95 -39.59
CA VAL A 117 27.00 -9.21 -40.34
C VAL A 117 28.42 -9.38 -40.86
N ILE A 118 29.04 -10.49 -40.44
CA ILE A 118 30.43 -10.84 -40.69
C ILE A 118 30.45 -12.19 -41.41
N GLU A 119 30.93 -12.22 -42.64
CA GLU A 119 31.04 -13.43 -43.47
C GLU A 119 32.49 -13.93 -43.44
N ILE A 120 32.71 -15.16 -42.98
CA ILE A 120 34.03 -15.74 -42.76
C ILE A 120 34.17 -17.02 -43.59
N THR A 121 35.30 -17.21 -44.25
CA THR A 121 35.67 -18.48 -44.88
C THR A 121 36.54 -19.30 -43.93
N GLU A 122 36.04 -20.49 -43.58
CA GLU A 122 36.72 -21.44 -42.71
C GLU A 122 36.95 -22.74 -43.50
N TRP A 123 38.15 -23.31 -43.43
CA TRP A 123 38.40 -24.63 -43.98
C TRP A 123 37.76 -25.68 -43.07
N VAL A 124 36.78 -26.41 -43.59
CA VAL A 124 36.07 -27.46 -42.87
C VAL A 124 36.41 -28.79 -43.53
N GLU A 125 36.87 -29.75 -42.73
CA GLU A 125 37.18 -31.10 -43.19
C GLU A 125 35.88 -31.88 -43.41
N VAL A 126 35.67 -32.36 -44.63
CA VAL A 126 34.47 -33.11 -45.01
C VAL A 126 34.87 -34.53 -45.43
N PRO A 127 34.31 -35.59 -44.81
CA PRO A 127 34.62 -36.96 -45.18
C PRO A 127 33.93 -37.32 -46.51
N LYS A 128 34.71 -37.74 -47.51
CA LYS A 128 34.21 -38.24 -48.80
C LYS A 128 33.83 -39.73 -48.66
N LYS A 129 32.56 -40.09 -48.85
CA LYS A 129 32.19 -41.48 -49.16
C LYS A 129 32.31 -41.71 -50.66
N ILE A 130 33.08 -42.74 -51.04
CA ILE A 130 33.10 -43.26 -52.41
C ILE A 130 31.79 -44.03 -52.64
N LEU A 131 31.11 -43.75 -53.75
CA LEU A 131 29.92 -44.50 -54.18
C LEU A 131 30.22 -45.16 -55.52
N THR A 132 30.10 -46.49 -55.58
CA THR A 132 30.04 -47.26 -56.84
C THR A 132 28.60 -47.32 -57.33
N PRO A 133 28.34 -47.21 -58.66
CA PRO A 133 26.99 -47.21 -59.21
C PRO A 133 26.52 -48.62 -59.59
N GLU A 134 25.23 -48.92 -59.42
CA GLU A 134 24.51 -49.96 -60.18
C GLU A 134 23.06 -49.55 -60.48
N SER A 135 22.40 -50.33 -61.34
CA SER A 135 21.51 -49.85 -62.40
C SER A 135 20.00 -50.06 -62.23
N ASN A 136 19.24 -49.18 -62.90
CA ASN A 136 17.90 -49.35 -63.51
C ASN A 136 16.98 -50.51 -63.08
N ILE A 137 15.74 -50.16 -62.69
CA ILE A 137 14.50 -50.76 -63.26
C ILE A 137 13.52 -49.63 -63.60
N THR A 138 12.83 -49.78 -64.73
CA THR A 138 11.85 -48.84 -65.32
C THR A 138 10.42 -49.18 -64.90
N ASN A 139 9.55 -48.18 -64.68
CA ASN A 139 8.22 -48.18 -65.32
C ASN A 139 7.49 -46.82 -65.28
N GLN A 140 6.62 -46.60 -66.27
CA GLN A 140 6.01 -45.31 -66.63
C GLN A 140 4.53 -45.21 -66.25
N ASN A 141 4.02 -43.96 -66.26
CA ASN A 141 2.61 -43.58 -66.52
C ASN A 141 1.56 -43.95 -65.44
N SER A 142 0.47 -43.19 -65.25
CA SER A 142 0.03 -41.92 -65.87
C SER A 142 -0.96 -41.13 -65.00
N SER A 143 -0.87 -39.80 -65.10
CA SER A 143 -1.91 -38.76 -64.87
C SER A 143 -3.37 -39.19 -64.63
N SER A 144 -4.02 -38.58 -63.62
CA SER A 144 -5.24 -37.76 -63.84
C SER A 144 -5.59 -36.85 -62.63
N LYS A 145 -6.46 -35.86 -62.86
CA LYS A 145 -6.77 -34.70 -62.01
C LYS A 145 -8.07 -34.86 -61.18
N VAL A 146 -8.32 -33.87 -60.31
CA VAL A 146 -9.62 -33.46 -59.68
C VAL A 146 -10.02 -34.31 -58.46
N GLY A 147 -10.52 -33.77 -57.34
CA GLY A 147 -10.54 -32.36 -56.88
C GLY A 147 -11.54 -32.09 -55.74
N VAL A 148 -11.21 -31.09 -54.89
CA VAL A 148 -12.13 -30.20 -54.11
C VAL A 148 -12.99 -30.78 -52.95
N ALA A 149 -13.20 -29.91 -51.94
CA ALA A 149 -14.13 -29.96 -50.79
C ALA A 149 -13.55 -30.57 -49.48
N ASN A 150 -13.25 -29.75 -48.46
CA ASN A 150 -14.12 -29.35 -47.32
C ASN A 150 -13.99 -30.35 -46.14
N SER A 151 -14.02 -29.99 -44.85
CA SER A 151 -14.01 -28.69 -44.15
C SER A 151 -13.58 -28.89 -42.67
N THR A 152 -13.04 -27.83 -42.05
CA THR A 152 -13.14 -27.43 -40.62
C THR A 152 -13.08 -28.46 -39.46
N THR A 153 -12.29 -28.08 -38.42
CA THR A 153 -12.49 -28.40 -36.97
C THR A 153 -12.39 -29.89 -36.55
N ASP A 154 -11.89 -30.27 -35.39
CA ASP A 154 -11.79 -29.55 -34.11
C ASP A 154 -10.65 -30.05 -33.18
N ILE A 155 -10.49 -29.37 -32.04
CA ILE A 155 -9.49 -29.63 -30.98
C ILE A 155 -9.76 -30.93 -30.21
N LYS A 156 -8.70 -31.70 -29.88
CA LYS A 156 -8.59 -32.43 -28.60
C LYS A 156 -7.16 -32.85 -28.26
N GLU A 157 -6.63 -32.30 -27.18
CA GLU A 157 -5.51 -32.88 -26.42
C GLU A 157 -6.01 -34.06 -25.58
N ASN A 158 -5.18 -35.09 -25.37
CA ASN A 158 -4.82 -35.53 -24.02
C ASN A 158 -3.55 -36.38 -24.01
N LEU A 159 -2.78 -36.36 -22.92
CA LEU A 159 -1.58 -37.17 -22.70
C LEU A 159 -1.86 -38.40 -21.84
N SER A 160 -1.26 -39.54 -22.20
CA SER A 160 -0.70 -40.61 -21.33
C SER A 160 -0.39 -41.84 -22.19
N SER A 161 0.58 -42.71 -21.85
CA SER A 161 1.59 -42.74 -20.79
C SER A 161 2.58 -43.87 -21.07
N GLY A 162 3.75 -43.86 -20.42
CA GLY A 162 4.56 -45.07 -20.20
C GLY A 162 5.46 -45.52 -21.35
N SER A 163 6.77 -45.41 -21.14
CA SER A 163 7.77 -46.17 -21.89
C SER A 163 8.73 -46.80 -20.89
N ASP A 164 8.70 -48.12 -20.81
CA ASP A 164 9.61 -48.91 -19.98
C ASP A 164 10.59 -49.69 -20.86
N ASN A 165 11.87 -49.44 -20.61
CA ASN A 165 13.00 -50.37 -20.63
C ASN A 165 12.89 -51.67 -21.46
N ASN A 166 13.80 -51.84 -22.43
CA ASN A 166 14.82 -52.88 -22.26
C ASN A 166 16.11 -52.70 -23.09
N SER A 167 17.14 -53.45 -22.66
CA SER A 167 18.52 -53.58 -23.18
C SER A 167 18.66 -53.65 -24.72
N SER A 168 19.82 -53.35 -25.33
CA SER A 168 21.14 -53.89 -24.98
C SER A 168 22.32 -53.25 -25.75
N THR A 169 23.53 -53.40 -25.20
CA THR A 169 24.84 -53.19 -25.83
C THR A 169 25.77 -54.33 -25.39
N PRO A 170 26.99 -54.48 -25.95
CA PRO A 170 27.47 -54.28 -27.32
C PRO A 170 27.88 -55.66 -27.92
N ILE A 171 28.71 -55.77 -28.98
CA ILE A 171 30.18 -56.06 -28.92
C ILE A 171 30.84 -55.85 -30.31
N ASN A 172 32.07 -55.29 -30.29
CA ASN A 172 33.20 -55.48 -31.21
C ASN A 172 33.12 -55.20 -32.73
N GLY A 173 34.16 -54.50 -33.21
CA GLY A 173 34.46 -54.34 -34.62
C GLY A 173 35.54 -53.27 -34.89
N SER A 174 36.76 -53.45 -34.36
CA SER A 174 37.87 -52.55 -34.68
C SER A 174 38.23 -52.64 -36.17
N ASN A 175 38.04 -51.54 -36.91
CA ASN A 175 38.70 -51.35 -38.21
C ASN A 175 39.11 -49.88 -38.34
N VAL A 176 40.40 -49.62 -38.21
CA VAL A 176 40.98 -48.30 -38.43
C VAL A 176 41.10 -48.10 -39.95
N GLN A 177 40.13 -47.37 -40.52
CA GLN A 177 40.26 -46.81 -41.87
C GLN A 177 40.64 -45.34 -41.73
N GLU A 178 41.82 -44.98 -42.23
CA GLU A 178 42.26 -43.58 -42.29
C GLU A 178 41.31 -42.78 -43.20
N ILE A 179 40.54 -41.89 -42.59
CA ILE A 179 39.70 -40.94 -43.30
C ILE A 179 40.63 -39.88 -43.89
N ILE A 180 40.92 -39.98 -45.19
CA ILE A 180 41.57 -38.89 -45.93
C ILE A 180 40.60 -37.70 -45.94
N THR A 181 40.85 -36.70 -45.10
CA THR A 181 40.00 -35.52 -44.99
C THR A 181 40.30 -34.52 -46.10
N GLU A 182 39.28 -34.22 -46.91
CA GLU A 182 39.37 -33.13 -47.89
C GLU A 182 38.95 -31.82 -47.22
N LYS A 183 39.86 -30.84 -47.24
CA LYS A 183 39.60 -29.50 -46.69
C LYS A 183 38.73 -28.73 -47.68
N VAL A 184 37.47 -28.49 -47.33
CA VAL A 184 36.50 -27.74 -48.15
C VAL A 184 36.28 -26.36 -47.53
N LEU A 185 36.40 -25.31 -48.34
CA LEU A 185 36.22 -23.93 -47.88
C LEU A 185 34.73 -23.61 -47.67
N LYS A 186 34.28 -23.49 -46.42
CA LYS A 186 32.88 -23.20 -46.08
C LYS A 186 32.71 -21.75 -45.62
N LYS A 187 31.71 -21.06 -46.17
CA LYS A 187 31.31 -19.72 -45.73
C LYS A 187 30.39 -19.83 -44.50
N ARG A 188 30.67 -19.05 -43.46
CA ARG A 188 29.86 -18.93 -42.24
C ARG A 188 29.53 -17.47 -41.99
N THR A 189 28.28 -17.19 -41.62
CA THR A 189 27.81 -15.82 -41.36
C THR A 189 27.52 -15.65 -39.87
N PHE A 190 28.25 -14.75 -39.23
CA PHE A 190 28.01 -14.34 -37.85
C PHE A 190 27.18 -13.05 -37.83
N ARG A 191 26.28 -12.93 -36.86
CA ARG A 191 25.49 -11.73 -36.61
C ARG A 191 25.74 -11.28 -35.17
N VAL A 192 26.26 -10.06 -35.00
CA VAL A 192 26.55 -9.48 -33.69
C VAL A 192 25.58 -8.31 -33.47
N PRO A 193 24.75 -8.30 -32.42
CA PRO A 193 23.85 -7.18 -32.14
C PRO A 193 24.66 -5.93 -31.77
N LEU A 194 24.26 -4.78 -32.29
CA LEU A 194 24.90 -3.48 -32.04
C LEU A 194 24.07 -2.66 -31.06
N LYS A 195 24.74 -1.82 -30.25
CA LYS A 195 24.08 -0.96 -29.26
C LYS A 195 23.59 0.32 -29.93
N VAL A 196 22.28 0.55 -29.85
CA VAL A 196 21.59 1.73 -30.39
C VAL A 196 21.25 2.69 -29.27
N VAL A 197 21.57 3.97 -29.44
CA VAL A 197 21.16 5.07 -28.53
C VAL A 197 20.46 6.14 -29.35
N GLU A 198 19.23 6.48 -29.02
CA GLU A 198 18.52 7.59 -29.66
C GLU A 198 18.98 8.94 -29.06
N LYS A 199 19.45 9.84 -29.92
CA LYS A 199 19.94 11.21 -29.64
C LYS A 199 18.97 12.30 -30.14
N THR A 200 17.77 11.91 -30.60
CA THR A 200 16.76 12.81 -31.19
C THR A 200 16.56 14.07 -30.34
N THR A 201 16.76 15.23 -30.95
CA THR A 201 16.63 16.54 -30.29
C THR A 201 15.64 17.39 -31.09
N GLY A 202 14.43 17.60 -30.57
CA GLY A 202 13.38 18.35 -31.25
C GLY A 202 11.95 17.86 -30.93
N GLY A 203 10.98 18.29 -31.72
CA GLY A 203 9.58 17.87 -31.55
C GLY A 203 9.40 16.37 -31.80
N GLY A 204 8.86 15.66 -30.81
CA GLY A 204 8.71 14.20 -30.85
C GLY A 204 9.74 13.42 -30.03
N THR A 205 10.58 14.10 -29.23
CA THR A 205 11.42 13.46 -28.21
C THR A 205 10.60 12.56 -27.29
N ILE A 206 11.08 11.33 -27.09
CA ILE A 206 10.61 10.49 -25.98
C ILE A 206 11.12 11.12 -24.69
N LEU A 207 10.23 11.25 -23.70
CA LEU A 207 10.60 11.78 -22.38
C LEU A 207 11.65 10.87 -21.73
N SER A 208 12.70 11.46 -21.13
CA SER A 208 13.73 10.67 -20.45
C SER A 208 13.10 9.87 -19.31
N LYS A 209 13.73 8.74 -18.93
CA LYS A 209 13.18 7.83 -17.91
C LYS A 209 13.02 8.54 -16.56
N GLU A 210 13.93 9.45 -16.26
CA GLU A 210 13.99 10.29 -15.07
C GLU A 210 12.82 11.27 -15.04
N LEU A 211 12.67 12.09 -16.09
CA LEU A 211 11.56 13.05 -16.23
C LEU A 211 10.20 12.37 -16.28
N TYR A 212 10.09 11.18 -16.88
CA TYR A 212 8.88 10.38 -16.86
C TYR A 212 8.54 9.91 -15.43
N SER A 213 9.54 9.46 -14.66
CA SER A 213 9.34 9.06 -13.27
C SER A 213 8.95 10.24 -12.38
N GLU A 214 9.53 11.43 -12.59
CA GLU A 214 9.19 12.65 -11.87
C GLU A 214 7.74 13.09 -12.19
N ALA A 215 7.38 13.15 -13.47
CA ALA A 215 6.04 13.51 -13.91
C ALA A 215 4.98 12.53 -13.37
N LYS A 216 5.29 11.22 -13.35
CA LYS A 216 4.43 10.20 -12.76
C LYS A 216 4.26 10.41 -11.25
N ASN A 217 5.35 10.58 -10.50
CA ASN A 217 5.31 10.81 -9.06
C ASN A 217 4.52 12.09 -8.71
N ARG A 218 4.66 13.14 -9.52
CA ARG A 218 3.90 14.40 -9.38
C ARG A 218 2.41 14.19 -9.63
N LEU A 219 2.03 13.41 -10.63
CA LEU A 219 0.63 13.08 -10.91
C LEU A 219 0.03 12.26 -9.76
N GLU A 220 0.71 11.20 -9.29
CA GLU A 220 0.26 10.40 -8.15
C GLU A 220 0.10 11.23 -6.85
N ALA A 221 0.94 12.25 -6.65
CA ALA A 221 0.81 13.17 -5.52
C ALA A 221 -0.40 14.11 -5.63
N LEU A 222 -0.80 14.48 -6.85
CA LEU A 222 -2.04 15.25 -7.09
C LEU A 222 -3.27 14.35 -6.93
N ASP A 223 -3.26 13.16 -7.53
CA ASP A 223 -4.35 12.17 -7.42
C ASP A 223 -4.66 11.81 -5.96
N LYS A 224 -3.63 11.69 -5.11
CA LYS A 224 -3.79 11.48 -3.66
C LYS A 224 -4.50 12.65 -2.99
N LYS A 225 -4.10 13.90 -3.26
CA LYS A 225 -4.74 15.10 -2.69
C LYS A 225 -6.19 15.26 -3.15
N ASP A 226 -6.47 14.98 -4.42
CA ASP A 226 -7.84 15.03 -4.93
C ASP A 226 -8.71 13.88 -4.41
N ALA A 227 -8.13 12.70 -4.16
CA ALA A 227 -8.81 11.59 -3.50
C ALA A 227 -9.10 11.90 -2.01
N GLU A 228 -8.18 12.55 -1.30
CA GLU A 228 -8.40 13.04 0.07
C GLU A 228 -9.53 14.07 0.10
N ARG A 229 -9.50 15.08 -0.79
CA ARG A 229 -10.57 16.10 -0.91
C ARG A 229 -11.93 15.46 -1.18
N ARG A 230 -12.01 14.49 -2.10
CA ARG A 230 -13.24 13.74 -2.41
C ARG A 230 -13.76 12.97 -1.18
N LYS A 231 -12.90 12.21 -0.49
CA LYS A 231 -13.25 11.52 0.76
C LYS A 231 -13.76 12.48 1.84
N THR A 232 -13.14 13.64 2.02
CA THR A 232 -13.59 14.64 2.99
C THR A 232 -14.99 15.18 2.63
N ALA A 233 -15.25 15.48 1.35
CA ALA A 233 -16.56 15.94 0.90
C ALA A 233 -17.64 14.85 1.03
N GLU A 234 -17.32 13.60 0.69
CA GLU A 234 -18.20 12.43 0.86
C GLU A 234 -18.55 12.22 2.35
N LEU A 235 -17.55 12.23 3.24
CA LEU A 235 -17.76 12.08 4.68
C LEU A 235 -18.57 13.24 5.28
N LYS A 236 -18.35 14.48 4.82
CA LYS A 236 -19.15 15.64 5.21
C LYS A 236 -20.62 15.46 4.82
N ASN A 237 -20.89 15.13 3.56
CA ASN A 237 -22.25 14.93 3.05
C ASN A 237 -22.97 13.76 3.75
N ASN A 238 -22.25 12.66 4.04
CA ASN A 238 -22.78 11.52 4.80
C ASN A 238 -23.16 11.91 6.24
N LEU A 239 -22.34 12.74 6.90
CA LEU A 239 -22.64 13.25 8.24
C LEU A 239 -23.86 14.19 8.22
N GLU A 240 -23.92 15.12 7.28
CA GLU A 240 -25.05 16.06 7.13
C GLU A 240 -26.35 15.28 6.87
N SER A 241 -26.35 14.34 5.92
CA SER A 241 -27.48 13.45 5.63
C SER A 241 -27.93 12.62 6.84
N TYR A 242 -27.00 12.11 7.65
CA TYR A 242 -27.34 11.40 8.89
C TYR A 242 -28.01 12.31 9.93
N VAL A 243 -27.51 13.54 10.11
CA VAL A 243 -28.10 14.52 11.03
C VAL A 243 -29.51 14.93 10.58
N TYR A 244 -29.69 15.24 9.29
CA TYR A 244 -31.01 15.59 8.74
C TYR A 244 -31.99 14.43 8.88
N SER A 245 -31.63 13.21 8.45
CA SER A 245 -32.53 12.06 8.52
C SER A 245 -32.84 11.58 9.94
N MET A 246 -31.97 11.83 10.93
CA MET A 246 -32.29 11.61 12.34
C MET A 246 -33.30 12.63 12.84
N LYS A 247 -33.08 13.93 12.55
CA LYS A 247 -33.99 15.01 12.94
C LYS A 247 -35.38 14.80 12.32
N GLU A 248 -35.43 14.53 11.02
CA GLU A 248 -36.63 14.27 10.23
C GLU A 248 -37.45 13.12 10.84
N LYS A 249 -36.85 11.95 11.08
CA LYS A 249 -37.56 10.82 11.70
C LYS A 249 -38.16 11.11 13.08
N VAL A 250 -37.46 11.89 13.91
CA VAL A 250 -37.97 12.29 15.23
C VAL A 250 -39.12 13.30 15.09
N GLN A 251 -38.98 14.24 14.15
CA GLN A 251 -39.98 15.26 13.86
C GLN A 251 -41.25 14.65 13.24
N ASP A 252 -41.11 13.79 12.23
CA ASP A 252 -42.21 13.10 11.57
C ASP A 252 -43.00 12.23 12.54
N TRP A 253 -42.31 11.43 13.37
CA TRP A 253 -42.99 10.64 14.41
C TRP A 253 -43.78 11.52 15.36
N LEU A 254 -43.22 12.67 15.79
CA LEU A 254 -43.91 13.60 16.69
C LEU A 254 -45.16 14.24 16.07
N TYR A 255 -45.17 14.47 14.74
CA TYR A 255 -46.32 15.06 14.03
C TYR A 255 -47.35 14.04 13.52
N MET A 256 -46.96 12.80 13.23
CA MET A 256 -47.84 11.79 12.63
C MET A 256 -48.41 10.81 13.66
N ASP A 257 -47.55 10.21 14.49
CA ASP A 257 -47.93 9.18 15.48
C ASP A 257 -47.98 9.75 16.91
N GLY A 258 -47.29 10.87 17.14
CA GLY A 258 -47.00 11.40 18.47
C GLY A 258 -48.14 12.14 19.17
N GLU A 259 -49.19 12.57 18.47
CA GLU A 259 -50.30 13.33 19.07
C GLU A 259 -51.12 12.49 20.06
N ASP A 260 -51.39 11.23 19.71
CA ASP A 260 -52.12 10.25 20.54
C ASP A 260 -51.21 9.27 21.33
N ALA A 261 -49.88 9.41 21.19
CA ALA A 261 -48.91 8.44 21.71
C ALA A 261 -48.87 8.39 23.25
N GLN A 262 -48.66 7.19 23.81
CA GLN A 262 -48.63 7.00 25.25
C GLN A 262 -47.29 7.44 25.87
N ALA A 263 -47.32 7.86 27.15
CA ALA A 263 -46.12 8.33 27.87
C ALA A 263 -44.96 7.32 27.91
N ASN A 264 -45.22 6.02 27.72
CA ASN A 264 -44.19 4.99 27.62
C ASN A 264 -43.45 5.03 26.27
N GLU A 265 -44.13 5.35 25.17
CA GLU A 265 -43.52 5.47 23.84
C GLU A 265 -42.58 6.67 23.78
N PHE A 266 -42.99 7.82 24.35
CA PHE A 266 -42.12 8.98 24.53
C PHE A 266 -40.86 8.64 25.35
N LYS A 267 -40.99 7.85 26.42
CA LYS A 267 -39.83 7.38 27.20
C LYS A 267 -38.92 6.47 26.37
N GLU A 268 -39.48 5.57 25.56
CA GLU A 268 -38.69 4.69 24.70
C GLU A 268 -37.93 5.48 23.62
N ARG A 269 -38.61 6.38 22.89
CA ARG A 269 -38.00 7.26 21.88
C ARG A 269 -36.90 8.14 22.48
N LEU A 270 -37.15 8.73 23.66
CA LEU A 270 -36.14 9.48 24.40
C LEU A 270 -34.96 8.58 24.80
N GLY A 271 -35.21 7.34 25.22
CA GLY A 271 -34.20 6.33 25.51
C GLY A 271 -33.34 5.97 24.29
N GLN A 272 -33.96 5.77 23.12
CA GLN A 272 -33.27 5.51 21.85
C GLN A 272 -32.31 6.67 21.48
N LEU A 273 -32.76 7.93 21.63
CA LEU A 273 -31.91 9.11 21.39
C LEU A 273 -30.80 9.26 22.43
N LYS A 274 -31.11 9.03 23.71
CA LYS A 274 -30.13 9.03 24.80
C LYS A 274 -29.06 7.96 24.63
N ALA A 275 -29.40 6.76 24.16
CA ALA A 275 -28.43 5.70 23.90
C ALA A 275 -27.34 6.11 22.87
N ILE A 276 -27.65 7.06 21.97
CA ILE A 276 -26.68 7.64 21.03
C ILE A 276 -25.90 8.80 21.67
N GLY A 277 -26.59 9.67 22.41
CA GLY A 277 -26.03 10.91 22.98
C GLY A 277 -25.23 10.73 24.28
N GLU A 278 -25.72 9.92 25.23
CA GLU A 278 -25.09 9.73 26.54
C GLU A 278 -23.66 9.18 26.46
N PRO A 279 -23.31 8.23 25.56
CA PRO A 279 -21.91 7.83 25.37
C PRO A 279 -21.00 8.97 24.87
N ILE A 280 -21.54 9.98 24.15
CA ILE A 280 -20.77 11.17 23.72
C ILE A 280 -20.54 12.08 24.92
N LEU A 281 -21.59 12.37 25.69
CA LEU A 281 -21.52 13.21 26.89
C LEU A 281 -20.62 12.59 27.97
N PHE A 282 -20.70 11.28 28.17
CA PHE A 282 -19.84 10.52 29.08
C PHE A 282 -18.36 10.59 28.69
N ARG A 283 -18.03 10.45 27.39
CA ARG A 283 -16.66 10.68 26.90
C ARG A 283 -16.19 12.11 27.19
N LEU A 284 -17.06 13.11 27.02
CA LEU A 284 -16.74 14.51 27.29
C LEU A 284 -16.50 14.79 28.79
N SER A 285 -17.32 14.22 29.69
CA SER A 285 -17.11 14.33 31.13
C SER A 285 -15.83 13.62 31.55
N GLU A 286 -15.57 12.41 31.04
CA GLU A 286 -14.38 11.62 31.35
C GLU A 286 -13.08 12.23 30.78
N LEU A 287 -13.14 13.01 29.69
CA LEU A 287 -11.99 13.78 29.21
C LEU A 287 -11.57 14.90 30.19
N LYS A 288 -12.51 15.44 30.99
CA LYS A 288 -12.23 16.44 32.03
C LYS A 288 -11.94 15.80 33.39
N ALA A 289 -12.71 14.79 33.78
CA ALA A 289 -12.65 14.18 35.11
C ALA A 289 -11.41 13.29 35.32
N ARG A 290 -10.97 12.54 34.30
CA ARG A 290 -9.83 11.62 34.44
C ARG A 290 -8.48 12.28 34.69
N PRO A 291 -8.05 13.34 33.98
CA PRO A 291 -6.77 13.99 34.32
C PRO A 291 -6.75 14.51 35.76
N ALA A 292 -7.86 15.10 36.23
CA ALA A 292 -8.00 15.52 37.64
C ALA A 292 -7.96 14.33 38.62
N ALA A 293 -8.62 13.21 38.30
CA ALA A 293 -8.58 12.01 39.13
C ALA A 293 -7.16 11.39 39.19
N CYS A 294 -6.46 11.32 38.06
CA CYS A 294 -5.07 10.87 38.01
C CYS A 294 -4.11 11.79 38.77
N GLU A 295 -4.31 13.10 38.71
CA GLU A 295 -3.54 14.09 39.48
C GLU A 295 -3.77 13.92 40.99
N ASN A 296 -5.03 13.84 41.43
CA ASN A 296 -5.39 13.56 42.82
C ASN A 296 -4.78 12.24 43.33
N ALA A 297 -4.80 11.18 42.49
CA ALA A 297 -4.18 9.90 42.84
C ALA A 297 -2.65 10.00 42.98
N ARG A 298 -1.97 10.75 42.11
CA ARG A 298 -0.52 11.02 42.21
C ARG A 298 -0.19 11.81 43.49
N LEU A 299 -0.92 12.88 43.77
CA LEU A 299 -0.75 13.68 44.99
C LEU A 299 -0.90 12.81 46.25
N TYR A 300 -1.91 11.94 46.28
CA TYR A 300 -2.10 11.01 47.39
C TYR A 300 -0.97 9.96 47.52
N LEU A 301 -0.42 9.45 46.42
CA LEU A 301 0.73 8.55 46.44
C LEU A 301 2.00 9.23 47.00
N ASP A 302 2.23 10.51 46.64
CA ASP A 302 3.35 11.30 47.17
C ASP A 302 3.16 11.67 48.66
N GLU A 303 1.92 11.92 49.09
CA GLU A 303 1.58 12.05 50.51
C GLU A 303 1.78 10.73 51.28
N LEU A 304 1.44 9.60 50.67
CA LEU A 304 1.61 8.29 51.26
C LEU A 304 3.09 7.97 51.51
N GLN A 305 4.01 8.32 50.60
CA GLN A 305 5.45 8.22 50.85
C GLN A 305 5.88 9.02 52.10
N LYS A 306 5.35 10.25 52.27
CA LYS A 306 5.62 11.06 53.47
C LYS A 306 5.02 10.44 54.73
N ILE A 307 3.89 9.75 54.64
CA ILE A 307 3.26 9.02 55.76
C ILE A 307 4.10 7.80 56.16
N VAL A 308 4.58 7.01 55.20
CA VAL A 308 5.43 5.83 55.45
C VAL A 308 6.73 6.24 56.14
N ASN A 309 7.42 7.27 55.65
CA ASN A 309 8.63 7.82 56.29
C ASN A 309 8.37 8.31 57.74
N LYS A 310 7.19 8.89 58.00
CA LYS A 310 6.77 9.29 59.35
C LYS A 310 6.45 8.10 60.27
N TRP A 311 6.02 6.96 59.73
CA TRP A 311 5.80 5.73 60.50
C TRP A 311 7.12 5.08 60.92
N GLU A 312 8.12 5.02 60.03
CA GLU A 312 9.44 4.48 60.36
C GLU A 312 10.13 5.24 61.51
N THR A 313 10.03 6.57 61.48
CA THR A 313 10.62 7.45 62.51
C THR A 313 9.83 7.47 63.81
N ASN A 314 8.50 7.64 63.76
CA ASN A 314 7.69 7.93 64.95
C ASN A 314 6.87 6.73 65.47
N LYS A 315 6.71 5.67 64.69
CA LYS A 315 5.79 4.54 64.96
C LYS A 315 6.45 3.17 64.88
N GLN A 316 7.63 3.01 65.48
CA GLN A 316 8.43 1.77 65.48
C GLN A 316 7.72 0.50 66.04
N TRP A 317 6.55 0.62 66.67
CA TRP A 317 5.75 -0.52 67.12
C TRP A 317 4.81 -1.11 66.03
N LEU A 318 4.71 -0.47 64.86
CA LEU A 318 3.89 -0.97 63.75
C LEU A 318 4.51 -2.26 63.19
N PRO A 319 3.70 -3.31 62.90
CA PRO A 319 4.19 -4.50 62.23
C PRO A 319 4.73 -4.15 60.84
N LYS A 320 6.03 -4.30 60.60
CA LYS A 320 6.68 -3.97 59.31
C LYS A 320 5.94 -4.57 58.11
N LYS A 321 5.56 -5.84 58.20
CA LYS A 321 4.71 -6.56 57.21
C LYS A 321 3.46 -5.80 56.76
N ARG A 322 2.82 -5.00 57.64
CA ARG A 322 1.63 -4.20 57.32
C ARG A 322 1.97 -2.88 56.64
N VAL A 323 3.16 -2.32 56.89
CA VAL A 323 3.70 -1.16 56.17
C VAL A 323 4.14 -1.60 54.77
N ASP A 324 4.86 -2.72 54.67
CA ASP A 324 5.27 -3.33 53.39
C ASP A 324 4.05 -3.67 52.50
N GLU A 325 2.97 -4.16 53.10
CA GLU A 325 1.68 -4.40 52.43
C GLU A 325 1.09 -3.10 51.85
N VAL A 326 1.10 -2.00 52.59
CA VAL A 326 0.65 -0.68 52.11
C VAL A 326 1.51 -0.16 50.95
N VAL A 327 2.84 -0.27 51.07
CA VAL A 327 3.77 0.13 49.99
C VAL A 327 3.54 -0.70 48.73
N SER A 328 3.42 -2.03 48.85
CA SER A 328 3.13 -2.91 47.70
C SER A 328 1.79 -2.60 47.03
N GLN A 329 0.77 -2.17 47.80
CA GLN A 329 -0.52 -1.75 47.23
C GLN A 329 -0.40 -0.39 46.53
N ALA A 330 0.37 0.55 47.08
CA ALA A 330 0.66 1.84 46.44
C ALA A 330 1.42 1.68 45.11
N GLU A 331 2.42 0.80 45.06
CA GLU A 331 3.15 0.44 43.84
C GLU A 331 2.23 -0.19 42.78
N LYS A 332 1.33 -1.09 43.19
CA LYS A 332 0.32 -1.68 42.29
C LYS A 332 -0.64 -0.65 41.72
N VAL A 333 -1.14 0.29 42.54
CA VAL A 333 -2.01 1.38 42.08
C VAL A 333 -1.26 2.31 41.13
N LYS A 334 0.00 2.64 41.44
CA LYS A 334 0.86 3.45 40.54
C LYS A 334 1.10 2.76 39.19
N ALA A 335 1.51 1.50 39.19
CA ALA A 335 1.75 0.74 37.96
C ALA A 335 0.48 0.59 37.12
N TRP A 336 -0.67 0.35 37.76
CA TRP A 336 -1.98 0.29 37.09
C TRP A 336 -2.37 1.64 36.47
N LEU A 337 -2.15 2.77 37.15
CA LEU A 337 -2.40 4.10 36.59
C LEU A 337 -1.54 4.36 35.35
N GLU A 338 -0.24 4.06 35.42
CA GLU A 338 0.69 4.24 34.29
C GLU A 338 0.32 3.34 33.10
N GLU A 339 -0.03 2.07 33.33
CA GLU A 339 -0.53 1.15 32.31
C GLU A 339 -1.80 1.70 31.64
N LYS A 340 -2.80 2.09 32.44
CA LYS A 340 -4.11 2.54 31.95
C LYS A 340 -4.03 3.89 31.22
N GLU A 341 -3.22 4.83 31.68
CA GLU A 341 -2.94 6.07 30.94
C GLU A 341 -2.28 5.78 29.58
N ASN A 342 -1.33 4.85 29.51
CA ASN A 342 -0.64 4.53 28.26
C ASN A 342 -1.57 3.83 27.27
N LEU A 343 -2.39 2.89 27.73
CA LEU A 343 -3.45 2.29 26.90
C LEU A 343 -4.45 3.35 26.41
N GLN A 344 -4.83 4.31 27.26
CA GLN A 344 -5.74 5.39 26.88
C GLN A 344 -5.13 6.35 25.85
N LYS A 345 -3.83 6.67 25.93
CA LYS A 345 -3.12 7.49 24.93
C LYS A 345 -3.07 6.83 23.55
N ASN A 346 -3.03 5.49 23.50
CA ASN A 346 -3.05 4.70 22.27
C ASN A 346 -4.46 4.46 21.70
N THR A 347 -5.50 4.82 22.45
CA THR A 347 -6.91 4.55 22.11
C THR A 347 -7.54 5.77 21.45
N PRO A 348 -8.27 5.64 20.32
CA PRO A 348 -8.82 6.80 19.61
C PRO A 348 -9.89 7.53 20.42
N VAL A 349 -9.91 8.86 20.31
CA VAL A 349 -10.77 9.78 21.10
C VAL A 349 -12.27 9.46 20.97
N TYR A 350 -12.70 8.89 19.83
CA TYR A 350 -14.10 8.54 19.59
C TYR A 350 -14.53 7.17 20.17
N SER A 351 -13.61 6.36 20.71
CA SER A 351 -13.94 5.07 21.32
C SER A 351 -14.21 5.19 22.83
N SER A 352 -14.72 4.12 23.45
CA SER A 352 -15.02 4.10 24.89
C SER A 352 -13.74 4.32 25.74
N PRO A 353 -13.82 5.04 26.87
CA PRO A 353 -12.71 5.14 27.83
C PRO A 353 -12.16 3.78 28.27
N VAL A 354 -10.83 3.64 28.29
CA VAL A 354 -10.14 2.40 28.73
C VAL A 354 -10.30 2.16 30.24
N PHE A 355 -10.48 3.24 30.99
CA PHE A 355 -10.75 3.30 32.42
C PHE A 355 -11.51 4.59 32.71
N THR A 356 -12.25 4.61 33.82
CA THR A 356 -13.06 5.76 34.25
C THR A 356 -12.42 6.52 35.41
N SER A 357 -12.83 7.78 35.61
CA SER A 357 -12.44 8.60 36.76
C SER A 357 -12.86 7.96 38.08
N GLU A 358 -14.07 7.37 38.12
CA GLU A 358 -14.61 6.61 39.25
C GLU A 358 -13.71 5.43 39.66
N GLN A 359 -13.23 4.62 38.71
CA GLN A 359 -12.29 3.52 38.98
C GLN A 359 -10.97 4.01 39.60
N VAL A 360 -10.51 5.22 39.27
CA VAL A 360 -9.33 5.81 39.93
C VAL A 360 -9.65 6.17 41.38
N TYR A 361 -10.80 6.78 41.64
CA TYR A 361 -11.24 7.10 43.00
C TYR A 361 -11.41 5.85 43.87
N GLU A 362 -12.05 4.79 43.36
CA GLU A 362 -12.15 3.50 44.05
C GLU A 362 -10.78 2.95 44.47
N LYS A 363 -9.79 2.95 43.56
CA LYS A 363 -8.44 2.44 43.85
C LYS A 363 -7.68 3.30 44.87
N VAL A 364 -7.95 4.61 44.91
CA VAL A 364 -7.40 5.52 45.93
C VAL A 364 -8.08 5.31 47.29
N LEU A 365 -9.40 5.12 47.32
CA LEU A 365 -10.17 4.82 48.55
C LEU A 365 -9.75 3.48 49.16
N ASP A 366 -9.64 2.41 48.35
CA ASP A 366 -9.10 1.09 48.73
C ASP A 366 -7.73 1.19 49.44
N LEU A 367 -6.92 2.17 49.04
CA LEU A 367 -5.59 2.42 49.59
C LEU A 367 -5.67 3.28 50.86
N GLN A 368 -6.52 4.32 50.87
CA GLN A 368 -6.79 5.16 52.05
C GLN A 368 -7.32 4.36 53.24
N ASP A 369 -8.20 3.39 53.01
CA ASP A 369 -8.73 2.53 54.08
C ASP A 369 -7.66 1.62 54.69
N LYS A 370 -6.77 1.06 53.87
CA LYS A 370 -5.62 0.26 54.34
C LYS A 370 -4.66 1.15 55.15
N VAL A 371 -4.38 2.36 54.68
CA VAL A 371 -3.52 3.33 55.36
C VAL A 371 -4.11 3.77 56.69
N SER A 372 -5.41 4.05 56.74
CA SER A 372 -6.11 4.44 57.97
C SER A 372 -6.15 3.29 58.99
N SER A 373 -6.35 2.05 58.52
CA SER A 373 -6.29 0.83 59.33
C SER A 373 -4.92 0.66 60.03
N VAL A 374 -3.81 0.81 59.27
CA VAL A 374 -2.45 0.74 59.83
C VAL A 374 -2.18 1.92 60.78
N ASN A 375 -2.66 3.13 60.44
CA ASN A 375 -2.45 4.32 61.25
C ASN A 375 -3.14 4.25 62.64
N ARG A 376 -4.25 3.52 62.74
CA ARG A 376 -5.05 3.30 63.96
C ARG A 376 -4.42 2.33 64.98
N ILE A 377 -3.35 1.61 64.65
CA ILE A 377 -2.72 0.62 65.55
C ILE A 377 -2.13 1.33 66.79
N PRO A 378 -2.67 1.12 68.01
CA PRO A 378 -2.21 1.81 69.21
C PRO A 378 -0.85 1.29 69.68
N LYS A 379 -0.14 2.10 70.49
CA LYS A 379 1.10 1.66 71.16
C LYS A 379 0.80 0.45 72.06
N PRO A 380 1.63 -0.62 72.03
CA PRO A 380 1.46 -1.74 72.96
C PRO A 380 1.63 -1.24 74.41
N LYS A 381 0.68 -1.62 75.28
CA LYS A 381 0.76 -1.28 76.71
C LYS A 381 1.94 -2.02 77.35
N PRO A 382 2.71 -1.39 78.26
CA PRO A 382 3.79 -2.07 78.98
C PRO A 382 3.26 -3.25 79.80
N LYS A 383 4.05 -4.32 79.86
CA LYS A 383 3.66 -5.62 80.41
C LYS A 383 3.63 -5.59 81.94
N ALA A 384 2.46 -5.72 82.54
CA ALA A 384 2.32 -5.84 83.99
C ALA A 384 2.80 -7.23 84.49
N GLU A 385 3.40 -7.26 85.68
CA GLU A 385 3.86 -8.49 86.33
C GLU A 385 2.68 -9.35 86.83
N LYS A 386 2.91 -10.67 86.90
CA LYS A 386 1.92 -11.62 87.43
C LYS A 386 1.72 -11.40 88.93
N LYS A 387 0.46 -11.35 89.37
CA LYS A 387 0.07 -11.77 90.73
C LYS A 387 -0.83 -13.01 90.65
N ILE A 388 -0.79 -13.79 91.71
CA ILE A 388 -1.36 -15.13 91.86
C ILE A 388 -2.81 -15.02 92.40
N ALA A 389 -3.53 -16.15 92.39
CA ALA A 389 -4.91 -16.43 92.84
C ALA A 389 -5.30 -15.86 94.23
N GLU A 390 -6.53 -15.90 94.74
CA GLU A 390 -7.76 -16.72 94.52
C GLU A 390 -9.01 -15.79 94.39
N GLU A 391 -10.30 -16.19 94.20
CA GLU A 391 -11.04 -17.47 94.15
C GLU A 391 -12.29 -17.34 93.23
N GLU A 392 -13.26 -18.26 93.29
CA GLU A 392 -14.64 -18.18 92.74
C GLU A 392 -15.63 -18.69 93.85
N PRO A 393 -16.99 -18.53 93.79
CA PRO A 393 -17.79 -19.39 92.89
C PRO A 393 -19.18 -18.87 92.38
N ALA A 394 -19.61 -19.42 91.22
CA ALA A 394 -21.01 -19.77 90.81
C ALA A 394 -22.07 -18.63 90.65
N SER A 395 -23.06 -18.70 89.73
CA SER A 395 -23.83 -19.88 89.26
C SER A 395 -24.36 -19.78 87.79
N LYS A 396 -24.74 -20.95 87.24
CA LYS A 396 -25.34 -21.24 85.91
C LYS A 396 -26.87 -20.97 85.90
N GLY A 397 -27.64 -21.02 84.79
CA GLY A 397 -27.39 -21.41 83.38
C GLY A 397 -28.51 -20.87 82.43
N LYS A 398 -28.37 -20.91 81.09
CA LYS A 398 -28.97 -21.90 80.12
C LYS A 398 -30.48 -22.18 80.34
N THR A 399 -31.38 -22.18 79.33
CA THR A 399 -31.23 -22.72 77.95
C THR A 399 -32.27 -22.15 76.94
N THR A 400 -31.95 -22.25 75.64
CA THR A 400 -32.78 -22.19 74.40
C THR A 400 -33.91 -23.27 74.36
N SER A 401 -34.93 -23.35 73.48
CA SER A 401 -35.25 -22.80 72.12
C SER A 401 -36.77 -22.87 71.75
N SER A 402 -37.15 -22.12 70.68
CA SER A 402 -38.02 -22.47 69.50
C SER A 402 -39.57 -22.52 69.49
N GLU A 403 -40.09 -22.29 68.26
CA GLU A 403 -41.46 -22.47 67.69
C GLU A 403 -42.51 -21.36 67.97
N SER A 404 -43.36 -20.87 67.04
CA SER A 404 -43.50 -21.06 65.57
C SER A 404 -44.28 -19.88 64.91
N ALA A 405 -44.28 -19.78 63.58
CA ALA A 405 -45.00 -18.77 62.75
C ALA A 405 -46.42 -19.28 62.31
N PRO A 406 -47.28 -18.60 61.48
CA PRO A 406 -47.06 -17.37 60.69
C PRO A 406 -48.26 -16.38 60.45
N ASN A 407 -47.90 -15.24 59.81
CA ASN A 407 -48.60 -14.44 58.77
C ASN A 407 -49.76 -13.44 59.03
N GLU A 408 -49.68 -12.37 58.21
CA GLU A 408 -50.68 -11.39 57.71
C GLU A 408 -51.39 -10.36 58.64
N GLY A 409 -51.44 -9.11 58.15
CA GLY A 409 -51.98 -7.94 58.86
C GLY A 409 -51.59 -6.61 58.19
N GLU A 410 -52.39 -6.21 57.20
CA GLU A 410 -52.33 -4.99 56.38
C GLU A 410 -52.26 -3.66 57.17
N TYR A 411 -51.55 -2.66 56.67
CA TYR A 411 -51.72 -1.24 57.06
C TYR A 411 -51.46 -0.29 55.89
N THR A 412 -52.47 0.55 55.62
CA THR A 412 -52.43 1.68 54.68
C THR A 412 -52.18 2.97 55.46
N GLU A 413 -51.49 3.94 54.85
CA GLU A 413 -51.34 5.28 55.45
C GLU A 413 -51.61 6.36 54.40
N THR A 414 -52.44 7.34 54.77
CA THR A 414 -52.90 8.45 53.93
C THR A 414 -52.52 9.77 54.58
N SER A 415 -51.94 10.70 53.82
CA SER A 415 -51.88 12.14 54.11
C SER A 415 -51.55 12.87 52.80
N GLN A 416 -52.50 13.51 52.12
CA GLN A 416 -53.10 14.84 52.38
C GLN A 416 -52.16 16.04 52.11
N GLU A 417 -52.61 16.83 51.13
CA GLU A 417 -52.12 18.12 50.63
C GLU A 417 -52.56 19.29 51.55
N PRO A 418 -51.93 20.48 51.45
CA PRO A 418 -52.72 21.70 51.54
C PRO A 418 -52.46 22.72 50.42
N LYS A 419 -53.50 23.47 50.08
CA LYS A 419 -53.59 24.38 48.91
C LYS A 419 -53.57 25.87 49.30
N ALA A 420 -52.81 26.66 48.52
CA ALA A 420 -53.05 28.03 48.02
C ALA A 420 -53.55 29.19 48.94
N ARG A 421 -53.00 30.41 48.70
CA ARG A 421 -53.78 31.54 48.13
C ARG A 421 -52.92 32.69 47.56
N GLU A 422 -53.56 33.53 46.73
CA GLU A 422 -53.01 34.63 45.92
C GLU A 422 -52.94 35.99 46.64
N GLY A 423 -52.25 36.97 46.04
CA GLY A 423 -52.26 38.41 46.39
C GLY A 423 -51.38 39.23 45.43
N ASP A 424 -51.77 40.46 45.07
CA ASP A 424 -51.41 41.08 43.77
C ASP A 424 -50.78 42.51 43.83
N HIS A 425 -50.16 42.90 42.71
CA HIS A 425 -49.94 44.25 42.12
C HIS A 425 -48.86 45.28 42.60
N SER A 426 -48.04 45.68 41.59
CA SER A 426 -47.50 47.03 41.29
C SER A 426 -46.29 47.58 42.11
N ALA A 427 -45.37 48.41 41.59
CA ALA A 427 -44.96 48.74 40.20
C ALA A 427 -43.63 49.56 40.18
N SER A 428 -43.04 49.72 38.98
CA SER A 428 -42.24 50.87 38.49
C SER A 428 -40.73 50.70 38.21
N ALA A 429 -40.42 50.71 36.91
CA ALA A 429 -39.32 51.38 36.18
C ALA A 429 -37.89 51.52 36.77
N ASN A 430 -36.90 51.06 36.00
CA ASN A 430 -36.17 51.99 35.10
C ASN A 430 -35.46 51.26 33.93
N SER A 431 -35.20 51.98 32.83
CA SER A 431 -34.69 51.44 31.55
C SER A 431 -33.67 52.34 30.86
N SER A 432 -32.52 51.79 30.47
CA SER A 432 -31.51 52.27 29.46
C SER A 432 -30.33 51.27 29.50
N ASP A 433 -29.59 50.93 28.45
CA ASP A 433 -29.52 51.45 27.07
C ASP A 433 -29.40 50.33 26.03
N LEU A 434 -29.62 50.68 24.76
CA LEU A 434 -29.45 49.86 23.56
C LEU A 434 -28.12 50.20 22.86
N ASP A 435 -27.55 49.26 22.09
CA ASP A 435 -27.31 49.47 20.65
C ASP A 435 -26.87 48.17 19.92
N PRO A 436 -27.29 47.95 18.66
CA PRO A 436 -26.85 46.83 17.83
C PRO A 436 -26.14 47.25 16.52
N GLU A 437 -25.07 46.53 16.17
CA GLU A 437 -24.46 46.50 14.82
C GLU A 437 -24.12 45.03 14.51
N SER A 438 -24.23 44.47 13.30
CA SER A 438 -24.88 44.83 12.04
C SER A 438 -24.58 43.63 11.11
N HIS A 439 -25.55 43.15 10.34
CA HIS A 439 -25.29 42.12 9.32
C HIS A 439 -24.32 42.63 8.25
N ASP A 440 -23.52 41.74 7.67
CA ASP A 440 -23.02 41.92 6.31
C ASP A 440 -23.06 40.57 5.57
N GLU A 441 -23.66 40.56 4.38
CA GLU A 441 -23.70 39.40 3.47
C GLU A 441 -22.72 39.64 2.32
N LEU A 442 -21.87 38.65 1.99
CA LEU A 442 -21.38 38.35 0.63
C LEU A 442 -20.59 37.04 0.56
#